data_AF-A0A369KSY9-F1
#
_entry.id   AF-A0A369KSY9-F1
#
_cell.length_a   1.000
_cell.length_b   1.000
_cell.length_c   1.000
_cell.angle_alpha   90.00
_cell.angle_beta   90.00
_cell.angle_gamma   90.00
#
_symmetry.space_group_name_H-M   'P 1'
#
loop_
_entity.id
_entity.type
_entity.pdbx_description
1 polymer ?
#
loop_
_entity_poly.entity_id
_entity_poly.type
_entity_poly.pdbx_seq_one_letter_code
_entity_poly.pdbx_strand_id
1 'polypeptide(L)'
;MNIQKRPSIKELSKKLREAKEILLINEGIFAEPSKNLGELNKLDIETEELWLLIQKLLTEIEPKDYTGTRPPQKAYEYQILGSELFAFSWTSKLYGRNMYLKFVLRNNNFYLVSLHEDKPPKKRGI
;
A
#
# COMPACT_ATOMS: atom_id res chain seq x y z
N MET A 1 -9.18 0.90 29.46
CA MET A 1 -9.47 1.08 28.03
C MET A 1 -8.15 1.04 27.26
N ASN A 2 -7.88 -0.01 26.48
CA ASN A 2 -6.67 -0.07 25.65
C ASN A 2 -6.85 0.90 24.48
N ILE A 3 -6.26 2.10 24.59
CA ILE A 3 -6.20 3.05 23.48
C ILE A 3 -5.30 2.41 22.42
N GLN A 4 -5.92 1.81 21.40
CA GLN A 4 -5.21 1.22 20.27
C GLN A 4 -4.55 2.35 19.47
N LYS A 5 -3.21 2.37 19.48
CA LYS A 5 -2.41 3.50 19.00
C LYS A 5 -2.15 3.40 17.49
N ARG A 6 -2.01 4.57 16.84
CA ARG A 6 -1.39 4.66 15.51
C ARG A 6 -0.03 3.95 15.55
N PRO A 7 0.38 3.25 14.48
CA PRO A 7 1.76 2.81 14.37
C PRO A 7 2.71 3.99 14.55
N SER A 8 3.74 3.79 15.35
CA SER A 8 4.83 4.74 15.53
C SER A 8 5.62 4.92 14.23
N ILE A 9 6.36 6.03 14.13
CA ILE A 9 7.30 6.26 13.03
C ILE A 9 8.26 5.07 12.88
N LYS A 10 8.76 4.54 14.00
CA LYS A 10 9.67 3.38 14.02
C LYS A 10 9.02 2.12 13.43
N GLU A 11 7.76 1.84 13.78
CA GLU A 11 7.02 0.70 13.23
C GLU A 11 6.76 0.88 11.73
N LEU A 12 6.35 2.06 11.29
CA LEU A 12 6.13 2.36 9.87
C LEU A 12 7.43 2.27 9.06
N SER A 13 8.53 2.84 9.56
CA SER A 13 9.85 2.70 8.93
C SER A 13 10.25 1.23 8.81
N LYS A 14 10.03 0.44 9.86
CA LYS A 14 10.29 -1.00 9.84
C LYS A 14 9.45 -1.69 8.77
N LYS A 15 8.15 -1.40 8.67
CA LYS A 15 7.25 -2.02 7.69
C LYS A 15 7.58 -1.64 6.25
N LEU A 16 7.92 -0.39 6.00
CA LEU A 16 8.38 0.05 4.68
C LEU A 16 9.70 -0.63 4.28
N ARG A 17 10.62 -0.81 5.24
CA ARG A 17 11.87 -1.54 5.01
C ARG A 17 11.62 -3.03 4.71
N GLU A 18 10.80 -3.70 5.52
CA GLU A 18 10.42 -5.11 5.31
C GLU A 18 9.77 -5.30 3.93
N ALA A 19 8.88 -4.38 3.51
CA ALA A 19 8.26 -4.43 2.19
C ALA A 19 9.29 -4.38 1.04
N LYS A 20 10.29 -3.51 1.16
CA LYS A 20 11.40 -3.41 0.19
C LYS A 20 12.24 -4.69 0.18
N GLU A 21 12.64 -5.17 1.36
CA GLU A 21 13.44 -6.39 1.51
C GLU A 21 12.74 -7.62 0.91
N ILE A 22 11.42 -7.77 1.11
CA ILE A 22 10.64 -8.86 0.53
C ILE A 22 10.60 -8.78 -0.99
N LEU A 23 10.31 -7.60 -1.56
CA LEU A 23 10.19 -7.42 -3.01
C LEU A 23 11.52 -7.50 -3.76
N LEU A 24 12.66 -7.39 -3.07
CA LEU A 24 13.98 -7.65 -3.66
C LEU A 24 14.23 -9.15 -3.92
N ILE A 25 13.56 -10.02 -3.16
CA ILE A 25 13.80 -11.48 -3.19
C ILE A 25 12.67 -12.20 -3.94
N ASN A 26 11.44 -11.72 -3.79
CA ASN A 26 10.24 -12.36 -4.32
C ASN A 26 9.35 -11.35 -5.03
N GLU A 27 8.58 -11.84 -5.99
CA GLU A 27 7.40 -11.11 -6.46
C GLU A 27 6.35 -10.96 -5.36
N GLY A 28 5.49 -9.95 -5.50
CA GLY A 28 4.35 -9.78 -4.63
C GLY A 28 3.16 -10.66 -5.04
N ILE A 29 2.12 -10.61 -4.23
CA ILE A 29 0.87 -11.34 -4.45
C ILE A 29 -0.29 -10.34 -4.48
N PHE A 30 -1.24 -10.50 -5.40
CA PHE A 30 -2.47 -9.73 -5.37
C PHE A 30 -3.39 -10.21 -4.24
N ALA A 31 -3.79 -9.32 -3.35
CA ALA A 31 -4.78 -9.65 -2.32
C ALA A 31 -6.17 -9.87 -2.93
N GLU A 32 -6.52 -9.14 -4.00
CA GLU A 32 -7.78 -9.26 -4.72
C GLU A 32 -7.54 -9.07 -6.23
N PRO A 33 -7.17 -10.14 -6.97
CA PRO A 33 -6.68 -10.04 -8.35
C PRO A 33 -7.57 -9.22 -9.30
N SER A 34 -8.90 -9.44 -9.28
CA SER A 34 -9.83 -8.75 -10.17
C SER A 34 -9.89 -7.25 -9.91
N LYS A 35 -9.89 -6.83 -8.64
CA LYS A 35 -9.86 -5.42 -8.25
C LYS A 35 -8.53 -4.80 -8.61
N ASN A 36 -7.43 -5.47 -8.26
CA ASN A 36 -6.08 -4.94 -8.52
C ASN A 36 -5.86 -4.73 -10.02
N LEU A 37 -6.25 -5.68 -10.88
CA LEU A 37 -6.15 -5.53 -12.33
C LEU A 37 -6.94 -4.30 -12.84
N GLY A 38 -8.14 -4.07 -12.32
CA GLY A 38 -8.94 -2.89 -12.67
C GLY A 38 -8.33 -1.55 -12.22
N GLU A 39 -7.50 -1.56 -11.18
CA GLU A 39 -6.73 -0.38 -10.76
C GLU A 39 -5.50 -0.15 -11.65
N LEU A 40 -4.76 -1.23 -11.97
CA LEU A 40 -3.59 -1.17 -12.84
C LEU A 40 -3.95 -0.69 -14.25
N ASN A 41 -5.06 -1.17 -14.82
CA ASN A 41 -5.55 -0.72 -16.12
C ASN A 41 -5.82 0.80 -16.15
N LYS A 42 -6.24 1.41 -15.04
CA LYS A 42 -6.45 2.87 -14.97
C LYS A 42 -5.15 3.65 -14.90
N LEU A 43 -4.06 3.00 -14.52
CA LEU A 43 -2.72 3.56 -14.44
C LEU A 43 -1.87 3.24 -15.67
N ASP A 44 -2.41 2.47 -16.62
CA ASP A 44 -1.69 1.97 -17.80
C ASP A 44 -0.41 1.21 -17.42
N ILE A 45 -0.51 0.39 -16.36
CA ILE A 45 0.61 -0.44 -15.85
C ILE A 45 0.42 -1.87 -16.32
N GLU A 46 1.42 -2.40 -17.02
CA GLU A 46 1.50 -3.82 -17.34
C GLU A 46 1.91 -4.64 -16.10
N THR A 47 1.34 -5.83 -15.95
CA THR A 47 1.56 -6.67 -14.76
C THR A 47 2.99 -7.21 -14.65
N GLU A 48 3.69 -7.38 -15.78
CA GLU A 48 5.04 -7.94 -15.83
C GLU A 48 6.09 -7.04 -15.17
N GLU A 49 5.86 -5.71 -15.16
CA GLU A 49 6.77 -4.76 -14.54
C GLU A 49 6.28 -4.26 -13.16
N LEU A 50 5.13 -4.74 -12.69
CA LEU A 50 4.44 -4.19 -11.53
C LEU A 50 5.30 -4.23 -10.26
N TRP A 51 5.96 -5.35 -9.98
CA TRP A 51 6.70 -5.49 -8.73
C TRP A 51 7.96 -4.62 -8.71
N LEU A 52 8.62 -4.47 -9.86
CA LEU A 52 9.74 -3.53 -10.02
C LEU A 52 9.26 -2.08 -9.87
N LEU A 53 8.10 -1.75 -10.40
CA LEU A 53 7.47 -0.45 -10.22
C LEU A 53 7.16 -0.19 -8.73
N ILE A 54 6.52 -1.13 -8.03
CA ILE A 54 6.20 -0.97 -6.60
C ILE A 54 7.47 -0.79 -5.77
N GLN A 55 8.56 -1.52 -6.09
CA GLN A 55 9.86 -1.29 -5.44
C GLN A 55 10.33 0.15 -5.60
N LYS A 56 10.27 0.71 -6.81
CA LYS A 56 10.61 2.12 -7.07
C LYS A 56 9.71 3.06 -6.26
N LEU A 57 8.40 2.83 -6.26
CA LEU A 57 7.44 3.66 -5.52
C LEU A 57 7.68 3.62 -4.00
N LEU A 58 8.02 2.46 -3.43
CA LEU A 58 8.35 2.34 -2.01
C LEU A 58 9.56 3.19 -1.61
N THR A 59 10.46 3.55 -2.55
CA THR A 59 11.58 4.47 -2.27
C THR A 59 11.13 5.91 -2.06
N GLU A 60 9.94 6.28 -2.54
CA GLU A 60 9.36 7.62 -2.40
C GLU A 60 8.57 7.78 -1.09
N ILE A 61 8.10 6.68 -0.50
CA ILE A 61 7.18 6.69 0.64
C ILE A 61 7.93 6.78 1.97
N GLU A 62 7.48 7.69 2.82
CA GLU A 62 7.97 7.90 4.18
C GLU A 62 6.90 7.59 5.24
N PRO A 63 7.29 7.36 6.52
CA PRO A 63 6.34 7.14 7.61
C PRO A 63 5.27 8.24 7.78
N LYS A 64 5.60 9.49 7.41
CA LYS A 64 4.67 10.63 7.48
C LYS A 64 3.49 10.50 6.51
N ASP A 65 3.68 9.74 5.42
CA ASP A 65 2.69 9.52 4.36
C ASP A 65 1.63 8.48 4.77
N TYR A 66 1.74 7.90 5.96
CA TYR A 66 0.76 6.95 6.47
C TYR A 66 -0.61 7.60 6.69
N THR A 67 -1.61 7.10 5.95
CA THR A 67 -3.00 7.55 5.95
C THR A 67 -3.97 6.48 6.49
N GLY A 68 -3.46 5.34 6.99
CA GLY A 68 -4.27 4.31 7.62
C GLY A 68 -4.88 4.71 8.98
N THR A 69 -5.81 3.88 9.45
CA THR A 69 -6.59 4.09 10.68
C THR A 69 -5.75 3.91 11.97
N ARG A 70 -6.39 4.16 13.13
CA ARG A 70 -5.80 3.97 14.47
C ARG A 70 -6.72 3.06 15.31
N PRO A 71 -6.41 1.76 15.49
CA PRO A 71 -5.25 1.02 14.94
C PRO A 71 -5.34 0.83 13.42
N PRO A 72 -4.30 0.27 12.78
CA PRO A 72 -4.42 -0.23 11.41
C PRO A 72 -5.63 -1.13 11.25
N GLN A 73 -6.40 -0.90 10.20
CA GLN A 73 -7.55 -1.74 9.86
C GLN A 73 -7.06 -3.17 9.60
N LYS A 74 -7.85 -4.15 10.05
CA LYS A 74 -7.59 -5.55 9.76
C LYS A 74 -8.18 -5.93 8.42
N ALA A 75 -7.42 -6.66 7.61
CA ALA A 75 -7.90 -7.20 6.34
C ALA A 75 -8.96 -8.29 6.55
N TYR A 76 -9.90 -8.39 5.61
CA TYR A 76 -11.01 -9.35 5.63
C TYR A 76 -10.90 -10.40 4.53
N GLU A 77 -10.06 -10.15 3.53
CA GLU A 77 -9.80 -11.03 2.41
C GLU A 77 -9.11 -12.31 2.90
N TYR A 78 -9.61 -13.48 2.47
CA TYR A 78 -9.24 -14.78 3.03
C TYR A 78 -7.71 -14.99 3.17
N GLN A 79 -6.93 -14.63 2.15
CA GLN A 79 -5.48 -14.82 2.13
C GLN A 79 -4.72 -13.94 3.14
N ILE A 80 -5.29 -12.79 3.51
CA ILE A 80 -4.68 -11.81 4.42
C ILE A 80 -5.53 -11.57 5.68
N LEU A 81 -6.55 -12.40 5.92
CA LEU A 81 -7.51 -12.25 7.00
C LEU A 81 -6.83 -11.98 8.36
N GLY A 82 -7.24 -10.90 9.01
CA GLY A 82 -6.73 -10.48 10.32
C GLY A 82 -5.36 -9.80 10.29
N SER A 83 -4.75 -9.62 9.11
CA SER A 83 -3.49 -8.89 8.97
C SER A 83 -3.70 -7.39 8.99
N GLU A 84 -2.68 -6.63 9.39
CA GLU A 84 -2.74 -5.17 9.43
C GLU A 84 -2.55 -4.57 8.03
N LEU A 85 -3.48 -3.67 7.67
CA LEU A 85 -3.42 -2.90 6.44
C LEU A 85 -2.53 -1.67 6.62
N PHE A 86 -1.50 -1.57 5.79
CA PHE A 86 -0.64 -0.40 5.74
C PHE A 86 -0.99 0.42 4.50
N ALA A 87 -1.58 1.60 4.72
CA ALA A 87 -2.02 2.52 3.68
C ALA A 87 -1.22 3.81 3.71
N PHE A 88 -0.75 4.23 2.54
CA PHE A 88 0.05 5.43 2.35
C PHE A 88 -0.49 6.25 1.19
N SER A 89 -0.49 7.57 1.36
CA SER A 89 -0.73 8.53 0.28
C SER A 89 0.44 9.50 0.22
N TRP A 90 1.03 9.65 -0.96
CA TRP A 90 2.20 10.50 -1.17
C TRP A 90 2.13 11.17 -2.54
N THR A 91 2.85 12.27 -2.71
CA THR A 91 3.09 12.86 -4.03
C THR A 91 4.21 12.08 -4.71
N SER A 92 3.87 11.30 -5.72
CA SER A 92 4.84 10.47 -6.44
C SER A 92 5.68 11.32 -7.38
N LYS A 93 7.01 11.15 -7.31
CA LYS A 93 7.93 11.81 -8.22
C LYS A 93 7.89 11.14 -9.59
N LEU A 94 7.77 9.82 -9.63
CA LEU A 94 7.64 9.04 -10.86
C LEU A 94 6.38 9.43 -11.66
N TYR A 95 5.24 9.61 -10.99
CA TYR A 95 3.98 9.94 -11.67
C TYR A 95 3.64 11.43 -11.69
N GLY A 96 4.35 12.29 -10.95
CA GLY A 96 4.06 13.72 -10.84
C GLY A 96 2.70 14.06 -10.21
N ARG A 97 2.06 13.12 -9.50
CA ARG A 97 0.72 13.26 -8.89
C ARG A 97 0.61 12.51 -7.57
N ASN A 98 -0.46 12.75 -6.82
CA ASN A 98 -0.71 12.01 -5.58
C ASN A 98 -1.12 10.57 -5.90
N MET A 99 -0.46 9.63 -5.22
CA MET A 99 -0.66 8.19 -5.37
C MET A 99 -1.01 7.58 -4.03
N TYR A 100 -1.73 6.47 -4.10
CA TYR A 100 -2.16 5.68 -2.96
C TYR A 100 -1.66 4.26 -3.11
N LEU A 101 -1.06 3.72 -2.04
CA LEU A 101 -0.60 2.34 -1.95
C LEU A 101 -1.11 1.73 -0.65
N LYS A 102 -1.73 0.57 -0.76
CA LYS A 102 -2.13 -0.24 0.40
C LYS A 102 -1.58 -1.65 0.25
N PHE A 103 -0.92 -2.13 1.31
CA PHE A 103 -0.34 -3.47 1.32
C PHE A 103 -0.47 -4.16 2.69
N VAL A 104 -0.23 -5.46 2.68
CA VAL A 104 -0.07 -6.32 3.86
C VAL A 104 1.26 -7.06 3.77
N LEU A 105 1.93 -7.22 4.90
CA LEU A 105 3.05 -8.15 5.05
C LEU A 105 2.61 -9.35 5.89
N ARG A 106 2.66 -10.55 5.31
CA ARG A 106 2.28 -11.79 6.00
C ARG A 106 3.12 -12.95 5.51
N ASN A 107 3.62 -13.78 6.44
CA ASN A 107 4.40 -14.98 6.12
C ASN A 107 5.54 -14.70 5.12
N ASN A 108 6.28 -13.60 5.32
CA ASN A 108 7.36 -13.15 4.44
C ASN A 108 6.95 -12.82 2.99
N ASN A 109 5.67 -12.57 2.74
CA ASN A 109 5.14 -12.15 1.44
C ASN A 109 4.61 -10.72 1.51
N PHE A 110 4.71 -10.02 0.37
CA PHE A 110 4.07 -8.73 0.13
C PHE A 110 2.75 -8.95 -0.58
N TYR A 111 1.65 -8.53 0.02
CA TYR A 111 0.34 -8.56 -0.61
C TYR A 111 -0.08 -7.16 -1.04
N LEU A 112 -0.28 -6.94 -2.33
CA LEU A 112 -0.85 -5.72 -2.87
C LEU A 112 -2.35 -5.70 -2.62
N VAL A 113 -2.84 -4.73 -1.86
CA VAL A 113 -4.26 -4.54 -1.59
C VAL A 113 -4.85 -3.48 -2.51
N SER A 114 -4.10 -2.42 -2.80
CA SER A 114 -4.54 -1.35 -3.71
C SER A 114 -3.39 -0.48 -4.19
N LEU A 115 -3.42 -0.06 -5.46
CA LEU A 115 -2.53 0.94 -6.04
C LEU A 115 -3.31 1.82 -7.01
N HIS A 116 -3.50 3.11 -6.71
CA HIS A 116 -4.22 4.03 -7.59
C HIS A 116 -3.78 5.48 -7.38
N GLU A 117 -4.19 6.38 -8.27
CA GLU A 117 -4.09 7.82 -8.02
C GLU A 117 -4.93 8.20 -6.81
N ASP A 118 -4.35 8.92 -5.84
CA ASP A 118 -5.09 9.42 -4.70
C ASP A 118 -5.84 10.68 -5.09
N LYS A 119 -7.15 10.55 -5.31
CA LYS A 119 -7.99 11.67 -5.67
C LYS A 119 -8.42 12.39 -4.39
N PRO A 120 -8.28 13.74 -4.31
CA PRO A 120 -8.89 14.47 -3.22
C PRO A 120 -10.40 14.16 -3.21
N PRO A 121 -11.03 14.10 -2.03
CA PRO A 121 -12.47 13.84 -1.94
C PRO A 121 -13.18 14.81 -2.87
N LYS A 122 -14.03 14.30 -3.77
CA LYS A 122 -14.90 15.16 -4.58
C LYS A 122 -15.59 16.13 -3.62
N LYS A 123 -15.37 17.44 -3.79
CA LYS A 123 -16.19 18.45 -3.12
C LYS A 123 -17.64 18.04 -3.42
N ARG A 124 -18.38 17.61 -2.39
CA ARG A 124 -19.83 17.50 -2.51
C ARG A 124 -20.26 18.91 -2.87
N GLY A 125 -20.86 19.06 -4.06
CA GLY A 125 -21.41 20.34 -4.50
C GLY A 125 -22.29 20.88 -3.37
N ILE A 126 -22.03 22.13 -3.00
CA ILE A 126 -22.87 22.92 -2.12
C ILE A 126 -24.17 23.21 -2.86
#